data_AF-A0A1M5TM70-F1
#
_entry.id   AF-A0A1M5TM70-F1
#
_cell.length_a   1.000
_cell.length_b   1.000
_cell.length_c   1.000
_cell.angle_alpha   90.00
_cell.angle_beta   90.00
_cell.angle_gamma   90.00
#
_symmetry.space_group_name_H-M   'P 1'
#
loop_
_entity.id
_entity.type
_entity.pdbx_description
1 polymer ?
#
loop_
_entity_poly.entity_id
_entity_poly.type
_entity_poly.pdbx_seq_one_letter_code
_entity_poly.pdbx_strand_id
1 'polypeptide(L)'
;MGYHLTIMRTSGAQHVPILRHEIMAALPALNGRLTPWPTAGSELQLVDPQAGEASALLVFDEAAGELWSSGPDDSFLARMLALAGQLGARVRGDEGETYRTAQETYRHPDDGPAAPAASARRRWSIWHWRGLFFGVWALGMAIMMVWKRLGGA
;
A
#
# COMPACT_ATOMS: atom_id res chain seq x y z
N MET A 1 -14.08 -9.27 5.10
CA MET A 1 -12.66 -9.71 5.08
C MET A 1 -12.13 -9.34 3.70
N GLY A 2 -11.20 -8.41 3.61
CA GLY A 2 -10.68 -7.94 2.33
C GLY A 2 -9.61 -8.90 1.81
N TYR A 3 -9.62 -9.16 0.50
CA TYR A 3 -8.57 -9.90 -0.19
C TYR A 3 -7.33 -9.01 -0.35
N HIS A 4 -6.13 -9.53 -0.08
CA HIS A 4 -4.90 -8.74 -0.17
C HIS A 4 -4.03 -9.14 -1.33
N LEU A 5 -3.40 -8.12 -1.89
CA LEU A 5 -2.37 -8.27 -2.90
C LEU A 5 -1.07 -7.70 -2.39
N THR A 6 0.01 -8.42 -2.65
CA THR A 6 1.36 -8.07 -2.20
C THR A 6 2.31 -8.01 -3.39
N ILE A 7 3.05 -6.91 -3.53
CA ILE A 7 4.24 -6.82 -4.37
C ILE A 7 5.42 -7.36 -3.56
N MET A 8 6.01 -8.44 -4.06
CA MET A 8 7.16 -9.09 -3.45
C MET A 8 8.17 -9.53 -4.51
N ARG A 9 9.43 -9.67 -4.12
CA ARG A 9 10.51 -10.12 -5.02
C ARG A 9 11.15 -11.39 -4.45
N THR A 10 11.36 -12.37 -5.31
CA THR A 10 12.08 -13.60 -4.96
C THR A 10 13.12 -13.94 -6.01
N SER A 11 14.13 -14.69 -5.59
CA SER A 11 15.17 -15.25 -6.46
C SER A 11 15.49 -16.65 -5.99
N GLY A 12 15.15 -17.68 -6.77
CA GLY A 12 15.42 -19.08 -6.43
C GLY A 12 14.72 -19.50 -5.13
N ALA A 13 13.42 -19.27 -5.03
CA ALA A 13 12.58 -19.48 -3.83
C ALA A 13 12.97 -18.67 -2.57
N GLN A 14 13.99 -17.81 -2.63
CA GLN A 14 14.35 -16.93 -1.51
C GLN A 14 13.73 -15.56 -1.67
N HIS A 15 13.22 -15.00 -0.57
CA HIS A 15 12.71 -13.64 -0.53
C HIS A 15 13.86 -12.63 -0.65
N VAL A 16 13.72 -11.66 -1.56
CA VAL A 16 14.67 -10.57 -1.77
C VAL A 16 13.95 -9.27 -1.41
N PRO A 17 14.32 -8.58 -0.32
CA PRO A 17 13.60 -7.40 0.15
C PRO A 17 13.64 -6.28 -0.89
N ILE A 18 12.50 -5.61 -1.07
CA ILE A 18 12.39 -4.36 -1.82
C ILE A 18 12.73 -3.22 -0.87
N LEU A 19 13.64 -2.34 -1.30
CA LEU A 19 14.09 -1.21 -0.50
C LEU A 19 13.32 0.06 -0.86
N ARG A 20 13.13 0.94 0.13
CA ARG A 20 12.43 2.22 -0.04
C ARG A 20 12.97 3.06 -1.20
N HIS A 21 14.29 3.13 -1.36
CA HIS A 21 14.90 3.92 -2.43
C HIS A 21 14.63 3.34 -3.82
N GLU A 22 14.49 2.00 -3.94
CA GLU A 22 14.10 1.36 -5.21
C GLU A 22 12.68 1.76 -5.60
N ILE A 23 11.76 1.77 -4.62
CA ILE A 23 10.38 2.21 -4.83
C ILE A 23 10.38 3.66 -5.33
N MET A 24 11.06 4.57 -4.62
CA MET A 24 11.11 5.98 -4.99
C MET A 24 11.75 6.22 -6.36
N ALA A 25 12.76 5.43 -6.74
CA ALA A 25 13.39 5.50 -8.05
C ALA A 25 12.49 4.94 -9.18
N ALA A 26 11.58 4.02 -8.87
CA ALA A 26 10.64 3.44 -9.83
C ALA A 26 9.42 4.34 -10.12
N LEU A 27 9.01 5.19 -9.17
CA LEU A 27 7.80 6.03 -9.32
C LEU A 27 7.80 6.95 -10.54
N PRO A 28 8.90 7.64 -10.92
CA PRO A 28 8.92 8.47 -12.12
C PRO A 28 8.54 7.73 -13.40
N ALA A 29 8.93 6.45 -13.53
CA ALA A 29 8.59 5.62 -14.69
C ALA A 29 7.09 5.32 -14.80
N LEU A 30 6.33 5.50 -13.71
CA LEU A 30 4.88 5.33 -13.68
C LEU A 30 4.11 6.59 -14.09
N ASN A 31 4.80 7.68 -14.48
CA ASN A 31 4.19 8.91 -14.99
C ASN A 31 3.06 9.47 -14.10
N GLY A 32 3.26 9.45 -12.78
CA GLY A 32 2.29 9.97 -11.81
C GLY A 32 1.07 9.08 -11.57
N ARG A 33 1.03 7.85 -12.09
CA ARG A 33 -0.04 6.88 -11.80
C ARG A 33 -0.05 6.38 -10.35
N LEU A 34 1.09 6.49 -9.67
CA LEU A 34 1.23 6.28 -8.24
C LEU A 34 2.09 7.40 -7.66
N THR A 35 1.66 7.94 -6.53
CA THR A 35 2.38 9.00 -5.82
C THR A 35 2.48 8.70 -4.33
N PRO A 36 3.56 9.09 -3.65
CA PRO A 36 3.65 8.99 -2.20
C PRO A 36 2.56 9.84 -1.55
N TRP A 37 1.82 9.24 -0.62
CA TRP A 37 0.89 9.97 0.22
C TRP A 37 1.63 10.58 1.41
N PRO A 38 1.39 11.87 1.73
CA PRO A 38 1.99 12.50 2.89
C PRO A 38 1.36 11.95 4.18
N THR A 39 1.98 10.91 4.75
CA THR A 39 1.63 10.39 6.07
C THR A 39 2.52 11.05 7.12
N ALA A 40 1.97 11.36 8.30
CA ALA A 40 2.69 12.02 9.40
C ALA A 40 3.75 11.13 10.11
N GLY A 41 4.35 10.16 9.40
CA GLY A 41 5.29 9.18 9.95
C GLY A 41 6.28 8.66 8.91
N SER A 42 7.04 7.63 9.28
CA SER A 42 8.03 6.99 8.40
C SER A 42 7.41 6.00 7.41
N GLU A 43 6.13 5.66 7.54
CA GLU A 43 5.47 4.68 6.67
C GLU A 43 5.27 5.24 5.26
N LEU A 44 5.81 4.54 4.25
CA LEU A 44 5.60 4.90 2.85
C LEU A 44 4.27 4.31 2.39
N GLN A 45 3.37 5.17 1.96
CA GLN A 45 2.11 4.79 1.34
C GLN A 45 2.05 5.38 -0.06
N LEU A 46 1.56 4.61 -1.02
CA LEU A 46 1.37 5.04 -2.40
C LEU A 46 -0.12 5.03 -2.72
N VAL A 47 -0.57 6.04 -3.45
CA VAL A 47 -1.96 6.19 -3.90
C VAL A 47 -2.02 6.48 -5.38
N ASP A 48 -3.19 6.26 -5.97
CA ASP A 48 -3.53 6.86 -7.25
C ASP A 48 -4.06 8.29 -7.03
N PRO A 49 -3.36 9.34 -7.49
CA PRO A 49 -3.86 10.71 -7.37
C PRO A 49 -5.11 10.98 -8.23
N GLN A 50 -5.40 10.15 -9.24
CA GLN A 50 -6.56 10.30 -10.14
C GLN A 50 -7.85 9.67 -9.60
N ALA A 51 -7.76 8.69 -8.69
CA ALA A 51 -8.92 8.01 -8.12
C ALA A 51 -9.59 8.79 -6.96
N GLY A 52 -8.96 9.87 -6.48
CA GLY A 52 -9.49 10.68 -5.38
C GLY A 52 -9.59 9.91 -4.06
N GLU A 53 -10.58 10.24 -3.23
CA GLU A 53 -10.75 9.68 -1.87
C GLU A 53 -11.06 8.17 -1.86
N ALA A 54 -11.50 7.61 -2.99
CA ALA A 54 -11.82 6.18 -3.14
C ALA A 54 -10.60 5.33 -3.57
N SER A 55 -9.42 5.93 -3.72
CA SER A 55 -8.22 5.18 -4.11
C SER A 55 -7.89 4.10 -3.07
N ALA A 56 -7.60 2.89 -3.55
CA ALA A 56 -6.89 1.91 -2.75
C ALA A 56 -5.53 2.47 -2.31
N LEU A 57 -5.03 1.96 -1.18
CA LEU A 57 -3.73 2.30 -0.63
C LEU A 57 -2.77 1.15 -0.87
N LEU A 58 -1.54 1.47 -1.28
CA LEU A 58 -0.44 0.53 -1.35
C LEU A 58 0.58 0.90 -0.27
N VAL A 59 0.68 0.06 0.76
CA VAL A 59 1.47 0.32 1.97
C VAL A 59 2.77 -0.46 1.89
N PHE A 60 3.91 0.21 2.11
CA PHE A 60 5.21 -0.43 2.18
C PHE A 60 5.51 -0.89 3.60
N ASP A 61 5.70 -2.19 3.77
CA ASP A 61 6.22 -2.79 5.00
C ASP A 61 7.75 -2.87 4.90
N GLU A 62 8.43 -1.96 5.59
CA GLU A 62 9.90 -1.87 5.56
C GLU A 62 10.58 -3.06 6.25
N ALA A 63 9.91 -3.73 7.20
CA ALA A 63 10.45 -4.90 7.89
C ALA A 63 10.33 -6.17 7.03
N ALA A 64 9.25 -6.28 6.25
CA ALA A 64 9.06 -7.36 5.29
C ALA A 64 9.83 -7.10 3.98
N GLY A 65 10.01 -5.84 3.56
CA GLY A 65 10.52 -5.50 2.24
C GLY A 65 9.50 -5.77 1.13
N GLU A 66 8.21 -5.57 1.43
CA GLU A 66 7.07 -5.86 0.56
C GLU A 66 6.10 -4.67 0.54
N LEU A 67 5.31 -4.54 -0.52
CA LEU A 67 4.20 -3.58 -0.57
C LEU A 67 2.87 -4.32 -0.62
N TRP A 68 1.87 -3.91 0.15
CA TRP A 68 0.58 -4.59 0.16
C TRP A 68 -0.59 -3.63 0.02
N SER A 69 -1.69 -4.11 -0.56
CA SER A 69 -2.95 -3.41 -0.68
C SER A 69 -4.11 -4.30 -0.26
N SER A 70 -5.17 -3.70 0.28
CA SER A 70 -6.39 -4.41 0.69
C SER A 70 -7.52 -4.07 -0.25
N GLY A 71 -8.05 -5.08 -0.94
CA GLY A 71 -9.15 -4.95 -1.90
C GLY A 71 -8.90 -3.96 -3.04
N PRO A 72 -7.74 -3.97 -3.73
CA PRO A 72 -7.55 -3.13 -4.90
C PRO A 72 -8.50 -3.54 -6.02
N ASP A 73 -9.02 -2.57 -6.76
CA ASP A 73 -9.74 -2.84 -8.01
C ASP A 73 -8.78 -3.22 -9.15
N ASP A 74 -9.32 -3.70 -10.27
CA ASP A 74 -8.53 -4.08 -11.45
C ASP A 74 -7.62 -2.95 -11.96
N SER A 75 -8.07 -1.70 -11.84
CA SER A 75 -7.32 -0.53 -12.31
C SER A 75 -6.11 -0.25 -11.41
N PHE A 76 -6.26 -0.45 -10.10
CA PHE A 76 -5.20 -0.29 -9.12
C PHE A 76 -4.25 -1.48 -9.16
N LEU A 77 -4.77 -2.70 -9.36
CA LEU A 77 -3.98 -3.90 -9.62
C LEU A 77 -3.07 -3.72 -10.85
N ALA A 78 -3.58 -3.14 -11.94
CA ALA A 78 -2.75 -2.83 -13.11
C ALA A 78 -1.57 -1.91 -12.78
N ARG A 79 -1.73 -0.99 -11.83
CA ARG A 79 -0.65 -0.10 -11.35
C ARG A 79 0.32 -0.83 -10.44
N MET A 80 -0.19 -1.71 -9.57
CA MET A 80 0.65 -2.60 -8.77
C MET A 80 1.53 -3.48 -9.66
N LEU A 81 0.97 -4.03 -10.75
CA LEU A 81 1.71 -4.80 -11.75
C LEU A 81 2.77 -3.95 -12.47
N ALA A 82 2.42 -2.70 -12.83
CA ALA A 82 3.38 -1.79 -13.45
C ALA A 82 4.55 -1.47 -12.52
N LEU A 83 4.27 -1.18 -11.23
CA LEU A 83 5.31 -0.95 -10.22
C LEU A 83 6.15 -2.20 -9.99
N ALA A 84 5.52 -3.38 -9.87
CA ALA A 84 6.21 -4.65 -9.74
C ALA A 84 7.18 -4.89 -10.90
N GLY A 85 6.76 -4.60 -12.14
CA GLY A 85 7.61 -4.67 -13.32
C GLY A 85 8.85 -3.78 -13.24
N GLN A 86 8.71 -2.55 -12.73
CA GLN A 86 9.86 -1.65 -12.53
C GLN A 86 10.82 -2.15 -11.44
N LEU A 87 10.30 -2.85 -10.43
CA LEU A 87 11.08 -3.37 -9.30
C LEU A 87 11.71 -4.75 -9.56
N GLY A 88 11.40 -5.38 -10.70
CA GLY A 88 11.72 -6.79 -10.94
C GLY A 88 11.04 -7.72 -9.92
N ALA A 89 9.85 -7.33 -9.48
CA ALA A 89 9.03 -8.01 -8.48
C ALA A 89 7.78 -8.62 -9.13
N ARG A 90 6.92 -9.27 -8.32
CA ARG A 90 5.63 -9.82 -8.74
C ARG A 90 4.51 -9.43 -7.78
N VAL A 91 3.28 -9.42 -8.29
CA VAL A 91 2.08 -9.26 -7.47
C VAL A 91 1.53 -10.65 -7.12
N ARG A 92 1.40 -10.94 -5.83
CA ARG A 92 0.91 -12.21 -5.29
C ARG A 92 -0.36 -11.99 -4.45
N GLY A 93 -1.32 -12.88 -4.60
CA GLY A 93 -2.52 -12.94 -3.78
C GLY A 93 -2.39 -13.76 -2.50
N ASP A 94 -3.37 -13.61 -1.62
CA ASP A 94 -3.43 -14.35 -0.34
C ASP A 94 -3.50 -15.88 -0.55
N GLU A 95 -4.01 -16.37 -1.69
CA GLU A 95 -4.07 -17.81 -2.02
C GLU A 95 -2.78 -18.33 -2.67
N GLY A 96 -1.78 -17.46 -2.84
CA GLY A 96 -0.48 -17.76 -3.43
C GLY A 96 -0.48 -17.86 -4.95
N GLU A 97 -1.50 -17.33 -5.61
CA GLU A 97 -1.50 -17.05 -7.03
C GLU A 97 -0.65 -15.80 -7.32
N THR A 98 0.06 -15.82 -8.43
CA THR A 98 0.79 -14.67 -8.95
C THR A 98 0.02 -14.09 -10.13
N TYR A 99 -0.16 -12.77 -10.13
CA TYR A 99 -0.84 -12.06 -11.20
C TYR A 99 0.12 -11.78 -12.35
N ARG A 100 -0.27 -12.17 -13.56
CA ARG A 100 0.37 -11.74 -14.81
C ARG A 100 -0.34 -10.51 -15.38
N THR A 101 -1.67 -10.53 -15.33
CA THR A 101 -2.56 -9.40 -15.63
C THR A 101 -3.64 -9.35 -14.55
N ALA A 102 -4.56 -8.38 -14.60
CA ALA A 102 -5.67 -8.33 -13.64
C ALA A 102 -6.62 -9.54 -13.77
N GLN A 103 -6.64 -10.22 -14.92
CA GLN A 103 -7.54 -11.34 -15.21
C GLN A 103 -6.82 -12.69 -15.36
N GLU A 104 -5.48 -12.69 -15.36
CA GLU A 104 -4.67 -13.89 -15.57
C GLU A 104 -3.71 -14.10 -14.41
N THR A 105 -3.77 -15.29 -13.81
CA THR A 105 -2.89 -15.71 -12.72
C THR A 105 -2.17 -17.01 -13.06
N TYR A 106 -1.05 -17.25 -12.39
CA TYR A 106 -0.28 -18.49 -12.48
C TYR A 106 0.38 -18.80 -11.13
N ARG A 107 0.93 -20.01 -10.98
CA ARG A 107 1.76 -20.38 -9.82
C ARG A 107 3.21 -20.11 -10.14
N HIS A 108 3.89 -19.29 -9.35
CA HIS A 108 5.29 -19.00 -9.58
C HIS A 108 6.16 -20.20 -9.14
N PRO A 109 7.19 -20.59 -9.91
CA PRO A 109 8.07 -21.71 -9.52
C PRO A 109 8.73 -21.51 -8.14
N ASP A 110 9.01 -20.26 -7.77
CA ASP A 110 9.54 -19.90 -6.45
C ASP A 110 8.56 -20.10 -5.28
N ASP A 111 7.26 -20.28 -5.52
CA ASP A 111 6.28 -20.43 -4.43
C ASP A 111 6.32 -21.84 -3.79
N GLY A 112 7.04 -22.80 -4.40
CA GLY A 112 7.21 -24.16 -3.89
C GLY A 112 5.89 -24.95 -3.69
N PRO A 113 5.95 -26.24 -3.34
CA PRO A 113 4.77 -27.02 -2.96
C PRO A 113 4.29 -26.74 -1.52
N ALA A 114 4.99 -25.89 -0.76
CA ALA A 114 4.68 -25.58 0.63
C ALA A 114 3.70 -24.39 0.75
N ALA A 115 2.52 -24.71 1.29
CA ALA A 115 1.34 -23.90 1.58
C ALA A 115 1.45 -22.35 1.68
N PRO A 116 0.42 -21.62 1.24
CA PRO A 116 0.32 -20.16 1.34
C PRO A 116 0.13 -19.72 2.81
N ALA A 117 1.21 -19.36 3.52
CA ALA A 117 1.04 -18.93 4.93
C ALA A 117 2.13 -18.04 5.53
N ALA A 118 3.07 -17.49 4.77
CA ALA A 118 4.13 -16.65 5.35
C ALA A 118 3.74 -15.16 5.47
N SER A 119 2.99 -14.61 4.50
CA SER A 119 2.66 -13.17 4.46
C SER A 119 1.47 -12.77 5.34
N ALA A 120 0.57 -13.70 5.68
CA ALA A 120 -0.60 -13.40 6.52
C ALA A 120 -0.28 -13.24 8.02
N ARG A 121 0.82 -13.83 8.53
CA ARG A 121 1.07 -13.96 9.98
C ARG A 121 1.76 -12.77 10.67
N ARG A 122 2.24 -11.76 9.94
CA ARG A 122 2.86 -10.54 10.52
C ARG A 122 2.04 -9.26 10.36
N ARG A 123 0.78 -9.36 9.95
CA ARG A 123 -0.05 -8.19 9.59
C ARG A 123 -0.99 -7.70 10.70
N TRP A 124 -0.64 -7.93 11.97
CA TRP A 124 -1.45 -7.52 13.14
C TRP A 124 -0.95 -6.30 13.91
N SER A 125 0.15 -5.65 13.51
CA SER A 125 0.75 -4.57 14.31
C SER A 125 0.60 -3.13 13.76
N ILE A 126 -0.25 -2.88 12.77
CA ILE A 126 -0.41 -1.51 12.21
C ILE A 126 -1.88 -1.02 12.29
N TRP A 127 -2.79 -1.75 12.95
CA TRP A 127 -4.21 -1.36 13.01
C TRP A 127 -4.58 -0.40 14.16
N HIS A 128 -3.71 -0.20 15.16
CA HIS A 128 -3.97 0.79 16.21
C HIS A 128 -3.48 2.15 15.74
N TRP A 129 -4.30 2.96 15.07
CA TRP A 129 -4.32 4.44 15.12
C TRP A 129 -5.38 5.07 14.18
N ARG A 130 -6.16 4.27 13.40
CA ARG A 130 -7.28 4.80 12.60
C ARG A 130 -8.58 5.05 13.39
N GLY A 131 -8.61 4.77 14.70
CA GLY A 131 -9.81 4.94 15.54
C GLY A 131 -9.82 6.18 16.46
N LEU A 132 -8.73 6.94 16.59
CA LEU A 132 -8.60 7.98 17.62
C LEU A 132 -8.39 9.42 17.11
N PHE A 133 -8.35 9.66 15.79
CA PHE A 133 -8.18 11.02 15.24
C PHE A 133 -9.32 11.54 14.38
N PHE A 134 -10.50 10.92 14.40
CA PHE A 134 -11.73 11.54 13.86
C PHE A 134 -12.43 12.48 14.86
N GLY A 135 -11.99 12.56 16.12
CA GLY A 135 -12.60 13.42 17.15
C GLY A 135 -11.88 14.75 17.45
N VAL A 136 -10.60 14.91 17.08
CA VAL A 136 -9.80 16.07 17.52
C VAL A 136 -9.86 17.25 16.55
N TRP A 137 -10.19 17.03 15.27
CA TRP A 137 -10.32 18.13 14.31
C TRP A 137 -11.63 18.94 14.43
N ALA A 138 -12.68 18.37 15.03
CA ALA A 138 -13.93 19.08 15.27
C ALA A 138 -13.87 20.05 16.46
N LEU A 139 -12.99 19.82 17.45
CA LEU A 139 -12.87 20.68 18.63
C LEU A 139 -11.99 21.92 18.37
N GLY A 140 -11.01 21.81 17.47
CA GLY A 140 -10.13 22.93 17.08
C GLY A 140 -10.84 24.05 16.31
N MET A 141 -11.86 23.73 15.51
CA MET A 141 -12.64 24.74 14.78
C MET A 141 -13.69 25.45 15.64
N ALA A 142 -14.15 24.87 16.74
CA ALA A 142 -15.10 25.53 17.64
C ALA A 142 -14.44 26.63 18.49
N ILE A 143 -13.18 26.45 18.89
CA ILE A 143 -12.46 27.44 19.71
C ILE A 143 -12.05 28.67 18.89
N MET A 144 -11.83 28.52 17.58
CA MET A 144 -11.42 29.64 16.71
C MET A 144 -12.59 30.59 16.36
N MET A 145 -13.84 30.13 16.39
CA MET A 145 -15.01 30.99 16.13
C MET A 145 -15.45 31.84 17.33
N VAL A 146 -15.13 31.44 18.57
CA VAL A 146 -15.51 32.21 19.77
C VAL A 146 -14.61 33.44 19.97
N TRP A 147 -13.33 33.38 19.60
CA TRP A 147 -12.42 34.52 19.75
C TRP A 147 -12.68 35.66 18.77
N LYS A 148 -13.22 35.38 17.58
CA LYS A 148 -13.49 36.42 16.58
C LYS A 148 -14.76 37.25 16.88
N ARG A 149 -15.53 36.89 17.92
CA ARG A 149 -16.79 37.58 18.30
C ARG A 149 -16.70 38.39 19.60
N LEU A 150 -15.57 38.39 20.30
CA LEU A 150 -15.38 39.08 21.59
C LEU A 150 -14.23 40.10 21.63
N GLY A 151 -13.54 40.34 20.51
CA GLY A 151 -12.39 41.25 20.44
C GLY A 151 -12.60 42.52 19.60
N GLY A 152 -13.84 43.00 19.44
CA GLY A 152 -14.12 44.15 18.59
C GLY A 152 -15.39 44.90 19.00
N ALA A 153 -15.32 45.64 20.10
CA ALA A 153 -16.01 46.91 20.40
C ALA A 153 -15.58 47.36 21.80
#